data_AF-A0A963JME7-F1
#
_entry.id   AF-A0A963JME7-F1
#
_cell.length_a   1.000
_cell.length_b   1.000
_cell.length_c   1.000
_cell.angle_alpha   90.00
_cell.angle_beta   90.00
_cell.angle_gamma   90.00
#
_symmetry.space_group_name_H-M   'P 1'
#
loop_
_entity.id
_entity.type
_entity.pdbx_description
1 polymer ?
#
loop_
_entity_poly.entity_id
_entity_poly.type
_entity_poly.pdbx_seq_one_letter_code
_entity_poly.pdbx_strand_id
1 'polypeptide(L)'
;MKQRLLVMNGQKLVQNEMDGTWKTIKVTKAPDLKAGIYNIYLAKEAETINHSYEGLIVHIDKDFFYQKSGKDFIKHPSKYFLKLPEVGKNITVQYDNETTQTNETIPTKTRKLSH
;
A
#
# COMPACT_ATOMS: atom_id res chain seq x y z
N MET A 1 4.59 -0.29 -18.53
CA MET A 1 4.96 1.07 -18.10
C MET A 1 5.23 1.04 -16.60
N LYS A 2 6.35 1.59 -16.11
CA LYS A 2 6.63 1.60 -14.67
C LYS A 2 5.92 2.76 -13.99
N GLN A 3 5.35 2.52 -12.81
CA GLN A 3 4.74 3.54 -11.96
C GLN A 3 5.39 3.54 -10.57
N ARG A 4 5.62 4.72 -10.02
CA ARG A 4 6.12 4.90 -8.65
C ARG A 4 5.38 6.02 -7.94
N LEU A 5 5.55 6.09 -6.62
CA LEU A 5 5.10 7.22 -5.81
C LEU A 5 6.32 7.97 -5.28
N LEU A 6 6.26 9.29 -5.36
CA LEU A 6 7.16 10.17 -4.63
C LEU A 6 6.35 10.86 -3.54
N VAL A 7 6.69 10.61 -2.28
CA VAL A 7 6.05 11.25 -1.13
C VAL A 7 7.00 12.28 -0.54
N MET A 8 6.53 13.51 -0.41
CA MET A 8 7.26 14.62 0.22
C MET A 8 6.28 15.63 0.78
N ASN A 9 6.59 16.20 1.95
CA ASN A 9 5.82 17.30 2.57
C ASN A 9 4.31 16.99 2.70
N GLY A 10 3.94 15.76 3.06
CA GLY A 10 2.55 15.32 3.18
C GLY A 10 1.78 15.23 1.85
N GLN A 11 2.49 15.27 0.72
CA GLN A 11 1.94 15.08 -0.62
C GLN A 11 2.48 13.78 -1.23
N LYS A 12 1.67 13.16 -2.07
CA LYS A 12 1.99 11.98 -2.87
C LYS A 12 1.86 12.33 -4.34
N LEU A 13 2.95 12.17 -5.09
CA LEU A 13 3.02 12.34 -6.52
C LEU A 13 3.05 10.94 -7.16
N VAL A 14 2.03 10.62 -7.96
CA VAL A 14 2.03 9.42 -8.80
C VAL A 14 2.81 9.73 -10.07
N GLN A 15 3.85 8.95 -10.36
CA GLN A 15 4.73 9.17 -11.49
C GLN A 15 4.80 7.93 -12.39
N ASN A 16 4.76 8.15 -13.70
CA ASN A 16 5.05 7.11 -14.69
C ASN A 16 6.43 7.35 -15.32
N GLU A 17 7.12 6.26 -15.66
CA GLU A 17 8.32 6.31 -16.48
C GLU A 17 7.94 6.47 -17.95
N MET A 18 8.42 7.54 -18.58
CA MET A 18 8.27 7.85 -20.01
C MET A 18 9.62 8.32 -20.54
N ASP A 19 10.13 7.65 -21.58
CA ASP A 19 11.40 7.98 -22.24
C ASP A 19 12.59 8.10 -21.26
N GLY A 20 12.67 7.18 -20.30
CA GLY A 20 13.71 7.17 -19.26
C GLY A 20 13.57 8.26 -18.20
N THR A 21 12.51 9.07 -18.25
CA THR A 21 12.24 10.13 -17.27
C THR A 21 10.98 9.85 -16.48
N TRP A 22 10.95 10.28 -15.22
CA TRP A 22 9.77 10.17 -14.37
C TRP A 22 8.91 11.42 -14.51
N LYS A 23 7.65 11.23 -14.92
CA LYS A 23 6.69 12.32 -15.13
C LYS A 23 5.54 12.18 -14.14
N THR A 24 5.24 13.27 -13.44
CA THR A 24 4.13 13.32 -12.48
C THR A 24 2.80 13.37 -13.23
N ILE A 25 1.93 12.41 -12.93
CA ILE A 25 0.60 12.26 -13.55
C ILE A 25 -0.49 12.80 -12.62
N LYS A 26 -0.30 12.65 -11.30
CA LYS A 26 -1.28 13.08 -10.30
C LYS A 26 -0.59 13.46 -9.00
N VAL A 27 -1.11 14.48 -8.33
CA VAL A 27 -0.69 14.89 -6.99
C VAL A 27 -1.90 14.81 -6.05
N THR A 28 -1.72 14.17 -4.90
CA THR A 28 -2.75 14.08 -3.86
C THR A 28 -2.14 14.32 -2.49
N LYS A 29 -2.96 14.72 -1.52
CA LYS A 29 -2.53 14.71 -0.10
C LYS A 29 -2.27 13.27 0.36
N ALA A 30 -1.28 13.10 1.22
CA ALA A 30 -0.93 11.84 1.87
C ALA A 30 -0.25 12.13 3.21
N PRO A 31 -0.98 12.75 4.17
CA PRO A 31 -0.39 13.18 5.45
C PRO A 31 0.13 11.99 6.28
N ASP A 32 -0.47 10.82 6.10
CA ASP A 32 -0.15 9.60 6.83
C ASP A 32 0.96 8.75 6.17
N LEU A 33 1.50 9.20 5.04
CA LEU A 33 2.65 8.55 4.39
C LEU A 33 3.94 9.29 4.71
N LYS A 34 4.96 8.51 5.13
CA LYS A 34 6.32 9.05 5.31
C LYS A 34 6.90 9.49 3.96
N ALA A 35 7.77 10.49 4.00
CA ALA A 35 8.50 10.92 2.81
C ALA A 35 9.39 9.80 2.27
N GLY A 36 9.49 9.67 0.95
CA GLY A 36 10.30 8.64 0.30
C GLY A 36 9.81 8.29 -1.10
N ILE A 37 10.57 7.41 -1.76
CA ILE A 37 10.23 6.83 -3.06
C ILE A 37 9.65 5.44 -2.84
N TYR A 38 8.47 5.21 -3.39
CA TYR A 38 7.75 3.94 -3.31
C TYR A 38 7.67 3.35 -4.72
N ASN A 39 8.56 2.41 -5.02
CA ASN A 39 8.66 1.75 -6.32
C ASN A 39 7.57 0.69 -6.49
N ILE A 40 6.30 1.10 -6.56
CA ILE A 40 5.15 0.17 -6.66
C ILE A 40 5.15 -0.65 -7.95
N TYR A 41 5.93 -0.28 -8.97
CA TYR A 41 6.18 -1.14 -10.14
C TYR A 41 6.91 -2.44 -9.80
N LEU A 42 7.55 -2.54 -8.63
CA LEU A 42 8.16 -3.77 -8.12
C LEU A 42 7.15 -4.64 -7.34
N ALA A 43 5.88 -4.23 -7.29
CA ALA A 43 4.88 -4.94 -6.50
C ALA A 43 4.62 -6.34 -7.06
N LYS A 44 4.69 -7.33 -6.16
CA LYS A 44 4.28 -8.71 -6.43
C LYS A 44 2.77 -8.82 -6.27
N GLU A 45 2.14 -9.64 -7.09
CA GLU A 45 0.72 -9.94 -6.91
C GLU A 45 0.52 -10.77 -5.64
N ALA A 46 -0.53 -10.47 -4.87
CA ALA A 46 -0.84 -11.20 -3.67
C ALA A 46 -1.19 -12.66 -3.98
N GLU A 47 -0.61 -13.57 -3.21
CA GLU A 47 -1.04 -14.97 -3.14
C GLU A 47 -2.38 -15.04 -2.41
N THR A 48 -3.36 -15.71 -3.01
CA THR A 48 -4.75 -15.71 -2.51
C THR A 48 -5.14 -17.01 -1.82
N ILE A 49 -4.20 -17.93 -1.58
CA ILE A 49 -4.47 -19.24 -0.98
C ILE A 49 -3.74 -19.29 0.36
N ASN A 50 -4.49 -19.20 1.46
CA ASN A 50 -3.97 -19.31 2.83
C ASN A 50 -2.78 -18.37 3.12
N HIS A 51 -2.85 -17.12 2.67
CA HIS A 51 -1.76 -16.15 2.85
C HIS A 51 -2.27 -14.87 3.52
N SER A 52 -1.39 -14.22 4.27
CA SER A 52 -1.66 -12.92 4.88
C SER A 52 -0.52 -11.94 4.66
N TYR A 53 -0.88 -10.66 4.52
CA TYR A 53 0.05 -9.56 4.30
C TYR A 53 -0.23 -8.45 5.32
N GLU A 54 0.72 -8.22 6.22
CA GLU A 54 0.69 -7.10 7.14
C GLU A 54 1.52 -5.93 6.59
N GLY A 55 1.01 -4.72 6.67
CA GLY A 55 1.72 -3.54 6.20
C GLY A 55 0.87 -2.33 5.86
N LEU A 56 1.57 -1.27 5.46
CA LEU A 56 1.01 0.05 5.20
C LEU A 56 0.40 0.13 3.80
N ILE A 57 -0.83 0.59 3.69
CA ILE A 57 -1.45 0.88 2.40
C ILE A 57 -0.88 2.18 1.84
N VAL A 58 -0.25 2.12 0.66
CA VAL A 58 0.49 3.26 0.07
C VAL A 58 -0.21 3.85 -1.16
N HIS A 59 -0.97 3.03 -1.89
CA HIS A 59 -1.66 3.47 -3.10
C HIS A 59 -2.88 2.62 -3.39
N ILE A 60 -3.84 3.22 -4.09
CA ILE A 60 -5.06 2.57 -4.59
C ILE A 60 -5.29 3.17 -5.97
N ASP A 61 -5.34 2.30 -6.98
CA ASP A 61 -5.75 2.64 -8.33
C ASP A 61 -7.15 2.05 -8.62
N LYS A 62 -7.52 1.89 -9.89
CA LYS A 62 -8.83 1.38 -10.28
C LYS A 62 -8.98 -0.11 -9.99
N ASP A 63 -7.92 -0.88 -10.19
CA ASP A 63 -7.96 -2.34 -10.25
C ASP A 63 -7.24 -2.98 -9.05
N PHE A 64 -6.32 -2.25 -8.40
CA PHE A 64 -5.51 -2.74 -7.31
C PHE A 64 -5.35 -1.71 -6.18
N PHE A 65 -5.14 -2.22 -4.96
CA PHE A 65 -4.47 -1.47 -3.91
C PHE A 65 -3.10 -2.06 -3.60
N TYR A 66 -2.20 -1.20 -3.14
CA TYR A 66 -0.80 -1.51 -2.92
C TYR A 66 -0.47 -1.36 -1.44
N GLN A 67 0.14 -2.41 -0.90
CA GLN A 67 0.58 -2.49 0.47
C GLN A 67 2.11 -2.60 0.50
N LYS A 68 2.76 -1.87 1.40
CA LYS A 68 4.17 -2.03 1.73
C LYS A 68 4.28 -3.00 2.90
N SER A 69 4.62 -4.25 2.62
CA SER A 69 4.83 -5.29 3.63
C SER A 69 6.33 -5.50 3.84
N GLY A 70 6.85 -5.02 4.98
CA GLY A 70 8.29 -4.97 5.22
C GLY A 70 9.05 -4.17 4.15
N LYS A 71 9.86 -4.86 3.34
CA LYS A 71 10.64 -4.29 2.23
C LYS A 71 9.96 -4.45 0.87
N ASP A 72 9.00 -5.38 0.76
CA ASP A 72 8.30 -5.68 -0.48
C ASP A 72 7.07 -4.78 -0.66
N PHE A 73 6.63 -4.70 -1.91
CA PHE A 73 5.33 -4.16 -2.27
C PHE A 73 4.44 -5.29 -2.74
N ILE A 74 3.21 -5.31 -2.26
CA ILE A 74 2.20 -6.29 -2.64
C ILE A 74 1.05 -5.53 -3.28
N LYS A 75 0.59 -5.99 -4.45
CA LYS A 75 -0.62 -5.48 -5.10
C LYS A 75 -1.75 -6.49 -4.92
N HIS A 76 -2.89 -6.00 -4.50
CA HIS A 76 -4.09 -6.78 -4.20
C HIS A 76 -5.18 -6.42 -5.20
N PRO A 77 -5.78 -7.38 -5.93
CA PRO A 77 -6.88 -7.10 -6.83
C PRO A 77 -8.09 -6.56 -6.05
N SER A 78 -8.49 -5.31 -6.33
CA SER A 78 -9.59 -4.61 -5.68
C SER A 78 -10.92 -5.37 -5.80
N LYS A 79 -11.10 -6.14 -6.88
CA LYS A 79 -12.31 -6.93 -7.16
C LYS A 79 -12.67 -7.95 -6.07
N TYR A 80 -11.70 -8.38 -5.26
CA TYR A 80 -11.98 -9.33 -4.19
C TYR A 80 -12.60 -8.65 -2.96
N PHE A 81 -12.50 -7.33 -2.83
CA PHE A 81 -12.87 -6.62 -1.62
C PHE A 81 -14.15 -5.81 -1.82
N LEU A 82 -15.11 -5.98 -0.91
CA LEU A 82 -16.35 -5.18 -0.88
C LEU A 82 -16.08 -3.71 -0.57
N LYS A 83 -15.08 -3.46 0.28
CA LYS A 83 -14.63 -2.12 0.68
C LYS A 83 -13.12 -2.04 0.58
N LEU A 84 -12.62 -1.01 -0.08
CA LEU A 84 -11.18 -0.75 -0.18
C LEU A 84 -10.66 -0.13 1.12
N PRO A 85 -9.40 -0.44 1.51
CA PRO A 85 -8.79 0.15 2.68
C PRO A 85 -8.44 1.63 2.45
N GLU A 86 -7.99 2.31 3.50
CA GLU A 86 -7.53 3.70 3.41
C GLU A 86 -6.01 3.78 3.24
N VAL A 87 -5.55 4.66 2.35
CA VAL A 87 -4.11 4.97 2.21
C VAL A 87 -3.60 5.58 3.51
N GLY A 88 -2.45 5.08 3.99
CA GLY A 88 -1.83 5.52 5.24
C GLY A 88 -2.16 4.64 6.46
N LYS A 89 -3.07 3.67 6.32
CA LYS A 89 -3.37 2.71 7.39
C LYS A 89 -2.45 1.50 7.32
N ASN A 90 -2.04 1.02 8.49
CA ASN A 90 -1.41 -0.29 8.64
C ASN A 90 -2.52 -1.32 8.85
N ILE A 91 -2.59 -2.32 7.97
CA ILE A 91 -3.64 -3.35 8.01
C ILE A 91 -3.04 -4.73 7.81
N THR A 92 -3.81 -5.75 8.13
CA THR A 92 -3.56 -7.13 7.69
C THR A 92 -4.60 -7.50 6.64
N VAL A 93 -4.13 -7.89 5.46
CA VAL A 93 -4.96 -8.46 4.39
C VAL A 93 -4.84 -9.97 4.47
N GLN A 94 -5.96 -10.67 4.66
CA GLN A 94 -5.99 -12.12 4.74
C GLN A 94 -6.87 -12.69 3.63
N TYR A 95 -6.33 -13.71 2.95
CA TYR A 95 -7.06 -14.52 1.98
C TYR A 95 -7.33 -15.90 2.59
N ASP A 96 -8.55 -16.11 3.06
CA ASP A 96 -9.03 -17.44 3.42
C ASP A 96 -9.71 -18.06 2.20
N ASN A 97 -9.56 -19.37 1.99
CA ASN A 97 -9.96 -20.11 0.79
C ASN A 97 -11.43 -19.95 0.31
N GLU A 98 -12.25 -19.18 1.02
CA GLU A 98 -13.66 -18.89 0.70
C GLU A 98 -14.05 -17.40 0.83
N THR A 99 -13.26 -16.56 1.52
CA THR A 99 -13.55 -15.12 1.71
C THR A 99 -12.28 -14.29 1.88
N THR A 100 -12.26 -13.07 1.31
CA THR A 100 -11.19 -12.10 1.56
C THR A 100 -11.60 -11.13 2.65
N GLN A 101 -10.78 -11.00 3.69
CA GLN A 101 -11.04 -10.10 4.81
C GLN A 101 -9.89 -9.09 4.95
N THR A 102 -10.23 -7.81 5.09
CA THR A 102 -9.29 -6.77 5.53
C THR A 102 -9.54 -6.49 7.00
N ASN A 103 -8.57 -6.82 7.85
CA ASN A 103 -8.63 -6.46 9.26
C ASN A 103 -7.67 -5.29 9.50
N GLU A 104 -8.22 -4.16 9.96
CA GLU A 104 -7.39 -3.04 10.41
C GLU A 104 -6.65 -3.45 11.68
N THR A 105 -5.32 -3.57 11.58
CA THR A 105 -4.49 -3.77 12.76
C THR A 105 -4.15 -2.39 13.31
N ILE A 106 -4.91 -1.93 14.29
CA ILE A 106 -4.57 -0.72 15.04
C ILE A 106 -3.23 -1.00 15.76
N PRO A 107 -2.13 -0.27 15.47
CA PRO A 107 -0.88 -0.49 16.18
C PRO A 107 -1.07 -0.04 17.63
N THR A 108 -1.23 -1.01 18.54
CA THR A 108 -1.23 -0.75 19.97
C THR A 108 0.14 -0.21 20.35
N LYS A 109 0.21 1.08 20.68
CA LYS A 109 1.40 1.75 21.19
C LYS A 109 1.79 1.08 22.51
N THR A 110 2.72 0.13 22.50
CA THR A 110 3.26 -0.49 23.71
C THR A 110 3.96 0.58 24.52
N ARG A 111 3.28 1.08 25.57
CA ARG A 111 3.85 1.96 26.59
C ARG A 111 4.87 1.12 27.37
N LYS A 112 6.16 1.28 27.09
CA LYS A 112 7.23 0.75 27.95
C LYS A 112 7.01 1.32 29.36
N LEU A 113 6.65 0.46 30.30
CA LEU A 113 6.83 0.72 31.73
C LEU A 113 8.31 0.48 32.02
N SER A 114 9.03 1.55 32.32
CA SER A 114 10.32 1.48 33.02
C SER A 114 10.06 0.99 34.44
N HIS A 115 10.76 -0.07 34.85
CA HIS A 115 11.14 -0.28 36.24
C HIS A 115 12.61 0.11 36.39
#